data_AF-A0A936WEI7-F1
#
_entry.id   AF-A0A936WEI7-F1
#
_cell.length_a   1.000
_cell.length_b   1.000
_cell.length_c   1.000
_cell.angle_alpha   90.00
_cell.angle_beta   90.00
_cell.angle_gamma   90.00
#
_symmetry.space_group_name_H-M   'P 1'
#
loop_
_entity.id
_entity.type
_entity.pdbx_description
1 polymer ?
#
loop_
_entity_poly.entity_id
_entity_poly.type
_entity_poly.pdbx_seq_one_letter_code
_entity_poly.pdbx_strand_id
1 'polypeptide(L)'
;MKIDIRDTYCLKAKLPTPFFYFGSQCGVIHNLRCLDLHNQNNSRISLPLADEVATVAFAARLAPGIKPGMVIYLRGNLGAGKTTLVRALLHAMGYIGRVKSPTYTLLELYQAGGLHLRHFDLYRFHDADEWDAAGFRDEFDGRNVCLVEWPEKAQGLVPQADMEITLEILSTETVGNGRNIEVLAISQAGRECLKVLQS
;
A
#
# COMPACT_ATOMS: atom_id res chain seq x y z
N MET A 1 -4.73 -49.40 -56.36
CA MET A 1 -5.58 -48.93 -57.48
C MET A 1 -5.08 -47.56 -57.93
N LYS A 2 -5.29 -47.15 -59.19
CA LYS A 2 -4.95 -45.84 -59.83
C LYS A 2 -5.23 -44.60 -58.93
N ILE A 3 -4.64 -43.39 -59.04
CA ILE A 3 -3.72 -42.70 -60.01
C ILE A 3 -3.10 -41.44 -59.28
N ASP A 4 -2.11 -40.61 -59.70
CA ASP A 4 -1.26 -40.41 -60.91
C ASP A 4 0.22 -40.07 -60.48
N ILE A 5 0.89 -39.15 -61.19
CA ILE A 5 2.18 -38.47 -60.87
C ILE A 5 1.97 -36.94 -61.08
N ARG A 6 2.83 -36.06 -60.49
CA ARG A 6 3.21 -34.65 -60.87
C ARG A 6 3.38 -33.76 -59.61
N ASP A 7 4.55 -33.16 -59.38
CA ASP A 7 5.06 -31.83 -59.84
C ASP A 7 4.61 -30.66 -58.93
N THR A 8 5.37 -29.61 -58.60
CA THR A 8 6.82 -29.28 -58.64
C THR A 8 7.05 -28.09 -57.66
N TYR A 9 8.27 -27.53 -57.57
CA TYR A 9 8.62 -26.22 -56.97
C TYR A 9 8.87 -26.12 -55.46
N CYS A 10 10.05 -26.62 -55.10
CA CYS A 10 11.05 -25.95 -54.26
C CYS A 10 10.78 -24.48 -53.84
N LEU A 11 10.89 -24.20 -52.53
CA LEU A 11 11.83 -23.19 -52.01
C LEU A 11 12.23 -23.51 -50.55
N LYS A 12 13.45 -23.17 -50.14
CA LYS A 12 14.05 -23.56 -48.85
C LYS A 12 14.39 -22.34 -47.98
N ALA A 13 13.88 -22.32 -46.74
CA ALA A 13 14.38 -21.51 -45.62
C ALA A 13 13.89 -22.12 -44.28
N LYS A 14 14.34 -23.32 -43.88
CA LYS A 14 15.63 -23.59 -43.20
C LYS A 14 15.76 -22.95 -41.80
N LEU A 15 14.86 -23.32 -40.89
CA LEU A 15 15.10 -23.25 -39.43
C LEU A 15 16.04 -24.38 -38.99
N PRO A 16 16.97 -24.15 -38.03
CA PRO A 16 17.65 -25.20 -37.30
C PRO A 16 16.96 -25.48 -35.94
N THR A 17 16.58 -26.74 -35.70
CA THR A 17 16.35 -27.32 -34.36
C THR A 17 17.58 -28.16 -33.96
N PRO A 18 17.74 -28.65 -32.70
CA PRO A 18 16.87 -29.65 -32.04
C PRO A 18 16.14 -29.06 -30.81
N PHE A 19 14.98 -29.52 -30.32
CA PHE A 19 14.41 -30.87 -30.17
C PHE A 19 15.07 -31.70 -29.04
N PHE A 20 14.47 -31.73 -27.83
CA PHE A 20 14.03 -32.97 -27.17
C PHE A 20 13.24 -32.74 -25.84
N TYR A 21 11.95 -33.11 -25.89
CA TYR A 21 11.11 -33.74 -24.84
C TYR A 21 10.75 -33.06 -23.48
N PHE A 22 9.43 -32.87 -23.34
CA PHE A 22 8.57 -33.30 -22.20
C PHE A 22 9.00 -33.06 -20.74
N GLY A 23 8.30 -32.11 -20.11
CA GLY A 23 8.12 -32.02 -18.65
C GLY A 23 6.76 -31.40 -18.34
N SER A 24 5.72 -32.22 -18.17
CA SER A 24 4.34 -31.74 -17.99
C SER A 24 4.07 -31.29 -16.56
N GLN A 25 3.78 -29.99 -16.33
CA GLN A 25 2.76 -29.62 -15.33
C GLN A 25 2.21 -28.19 -15.46
N CYS A 26 1.03 -28.02 -14.85
CA CYS A 26 0.16 -26.86 -14.81
C CYS A 26 0.85 -25.54 -14.41
N GLY A 27 0.45 -24.43 -15.04
CA GLY A 27 0.84 -23.08 -14.64
C GLY A 27 -0.06 -22.03 -15.32
N VAL A 28 -1.17 -21.66 -14.68
CA VAL A 28 -2.06 -20.61 -15.20
C VAL A 28 -1.37 -19.26 -15.05
N ILE A 29 -0.94 -18.67 -16.17
CA ILE A 29 -0.43 -17.30 -16.20
C ILE A 29 -1.61 -16.35 -15.98
N HIS A 30 -1.88 -16.00 -14.72
CA HIS A 30 -2.79 -14.91 -14.39
C HIS A 30 -2.18 -13.58 -14.86
N ASN A 31 -2.51 -13.25 -16.10
CA ASN A 31 -2.00 -12.10 -16.84
C ASN A 31 -2.66 -10.81 -16.34
N LEU A 32 -2.39 -10.46 -15.07
CA LEU A 32 -2.74 -9.21 -14.43
C LEU A 32 -1.91 -8.08 -15.04
N ARG A 33 -2.27 -7.70 -16.27
CA ARG A 33 -1.89 -6.41 -16.84
C ARG A 33 -2.36 -5.32 -15.87
N CYS A 34 -1.43 -4.46 -15.44
CA CYS A 34 -1.80 -3.23 -14.79
C CYS A 34 -2.76 -2.46 -15.71
N LEU A 35 -3.88 -1.99 -15.20
CA LEU A 35 -4.76 -1.10 -15.94
C LEU A 35 -4.18 0.30 -15.82
N ASP A 36 -3.40 0.70 -16.83
CA ASP A 36 -2.68 1.98 -16.90
C ASP A 36 -3.63 3.18 -17.01
N LEU A 37 -4.26 3.53 -15.88
CA LEU A 37 -5.03 4.75 -15.71
C LEU A 37 -4.07 5.94 -15.68
N HIS A 38 -3.80 6.48 -16.88
CA HIS A 38 -3.05 7.72 -17.12
C HIS A 38 -3.79 8.94 -16.54
N ASN A 39 -3.79 9.07 -15.22
CA ASN A 39 -4.24 10.27 -14.53
C ASN A 39 -3.07 11.28 -14.47
N GLN A 40 -3.25 12.47 -15.05
CA GLN A 40 -2.23 13.54 -15.10
C GLN A 40 -1.99 14.23 -13.74
N ASN A 41 -2.31 13.56 -12.63
CA ASN A 41 -2.11 14.02 -11.26
C ASN A 41 -1.03 13.17 -10.58
N ASN A 42 0.23 13.61 -10.66
CA ASN A 42 1.40 13.00 -9.97
C ASN A 42 1.35 13.09 -8.42
N SER A 43 0.14 13.25 -7.86
CA SER A 43 -0.18 13.34 -6.45
C SER A 43 -1.19 12.27 -6.00
N ARG A 44 -1.77 11.45 -6.90
CA ARG A 44 -2.79 10.46 -6.51
C ARG A 44 -2.68 9.14 -7.26
N ILE A 45 -2.86 8.03 -6.55
CA ILE A 45 -3.12 6.70 -7.13
C ILE A 45 -4.28 6.01 -6.40
N SER A 46 -4.89 5.02 -7.04
CA SER A 46 -5.78 4.04 -6.40
C SER A 46 -5.44 2.65 -6.91
N LEU A 47 -5.47 1.63 -6.05
CA LEU A 47 -5.25 0.24 -6.43
C LEU A 47 -6.03 -0.75 -5.56
N PRO A 48 -6.45 -1.91 -6.10
CA PRO A 48 -7.06 -2.97 -5.31
C PRO A 48 -6.01 -3.73 -4.50
N LEU A 49 -6.35 -4.04 -3.24
CA LEU A 49 -5.66 -4.99 -2.39
C LEU A 49 -6.59 -6.20 -2.20
N ALA A 50 -6.25 -7.34 -2.79
CA ALA A 50 -7.12 -8.52 -2.76
C ALA A 50 -7.30 -9.11 -1.35
N ASP A 51 -6.27 -9.00 -0.51
CA ASP A 51 -6.17 -9.63 0.81
C ASP A 51 -5.13 -8.93 1.72
N GLU A 52 -4.81 -9.54 2.86
CA GLU A 52 -3.77 -9.08 3.78
C GLU A 52 -2.35 -9.18 3.19
N VAL A 53 -2.08 -10.14 2.29
CA VAL A 53 -0.76 -10.28 1.64
C VAL A 53 -0.52 -9.11 0.68
N ALA A 54 -1.54 -8.69 -0.08
CA ALA A 54 -1.51 -7.49 -0.90
C ALA A 54 -1.30 -6.23 -0.03
N THR A 55 -1.92 -6.18 1.16
CA THR A 55 -1.72 -5.08 2.12
C THR A 55 -0.27 -5.03 2.64
N VAL A 56 0.34 -6.19 2.93
CA VAL A 56 1.76 -6.28 3.31
C VAL A 56 2.69 -5.90 2.16
N ALA A 57 2.40 -6.33 0.93
CA ALA A 57 3.17 -5.96 -0.26
C ALA A 57 3.10 -4.46 -0.57
N PHE A 58 1.94 -3.82 -0.39
CA PHE A 58 1.80 -2.37 -0.48
C PHE A 58 2.64 -1.66 0.59
N ALA A 59 2.57 -2.10 1.85
CA ALA A 59 3.32 -1.51 2.94
C ALA A 59 4.85 -1.63 2.74
N ALA A 60 5.31 -2.75 2.17
CA ALA A 60 6.71 -2.97 1.82
C ALA A 60 7.20 -2.04 0.70
N ARG A 61 6.33 -1.63 -0.24
CA ARG A 61 6.63 -0.61 -1.25
C ARG A 61 6.58 0.82 -0.71
N LEU A 62 5.77 1.06 0.32
CA LEU A 62 5.67 2.37 0.99
C LEU A 62 6.87 2.65 1.90
N ALA A 63 7.36 1.63 2.62
CA ALA A 63 8.40 1.78 3.65
C ALA A 63 9.67 2.55 3.22
N PRO A 64 10.27 2.33 2.02
CA PRO A 64 11.47 3.07 1.60
C PRO A 64 11.21 4.54 1.25
N GLY A 65 9.95 4.93 1.07
CA GLY A 65 9.54 6.31 0.81
C GLY A 65 9.30 7.14 2.09
N ILE A 66 9.30 6.52 3.27
CA ILE A 66 9.04 7.19 4.55
C ILE A 66 10.27 8.02 4.97
N LYS A 67 10.03 9.26 5.41
CA LYS A 67 11.07 10.22 5.83
C LYS A 67 10.77 10.80 7.22
N PRO A 68 11.78 11.28 7.97
CA PRO A 68 11.56 12.01 9.22
C PRO A 68 10.55 13.15 9.07
N GLY A 69 9.77 13.42 10.12
CA GLY A 69 8.80 14.51 10.17
C GLY A 69 7.49 14.30 9.41
N MET A 70 7.35 13.21 8.65
CA MET A 70 6.15 12.99 7.83
C MET A 70 4.89 12.71 8.67
N VAL A 71 3.81 13.44 8.38
CA VAL A 71 2.47 13.17 8.90
C VAL A 71 1.66 12.42 7.84
N ILE A 72 1.22 11.21 8.17
CA ILE A 72 0.46 10.32 7.27
C ILE A 72 -0.90 10.03 7.90
N TYR A 73 -1.95 10.40 7.18
CA TYR A 73 -3.33 10.21 7.57
C TYR A 73 -3.89 8.88 7.06
N LEU A 74 -4.58 8.15 7.93
CA LEU A 74 -5.18 6.86 7.66
C LEU A 74 -6.70 6.98 7.85
N ARG A 75 -7.42 6.94 6.72
CA ARG A 75 -8.87 7.11 6.65
C ARG A 75 -9.56 5.82 6.18
N GLY A 76 -10.87 5.76 6.36
CA GLY A 76 -11.70 4.59 6.01
C GLY A 76 -12.45 4.01 7.21
N ASN A 77 -13.45 3.19 6.92
CA ASN A 77 -14.42 2.68 7.90
C ASN A 77 -13.80 1.77 8.98
N LEU A 78 -14.59 1.43 10.01
CA LEU A 78 -14.23 0.41 10.98
C LEU A 78 -14.05 -0.94 10.26
N GLY A 79 -12.96 -1.66 10.54
CA GLY A 79 -12.61 -2.90 9.83
C GLY A 79 -11.99 -2.72 8.43
N ALA A 80 -11.78 -1.48 7.96
CA ALA A 80 -11.17 -1.22 6.65
C ALA A 80 -9.70 -1.69 6.55
N GLY A 81 -8.97 -1.80 7.67
CA GLY A 81 -7.61 -2.35 7.71
C GLY A 81 -6.50 -1.36 8.08
N LYS A 82 -6.83 -0.11 8.45
CA LYS A 82 -5.89 0.95 8.84
C LYS A 82 -4.76 0.48 9.77
N THR A 83 -5.09 -0.09 10.94
CA THR A 83 -4.11 -0.68 11.88
C THR A 83 -3.29 -1.84 11.29
N THR A 84 -3.84 -2.59 10.34
CA THR A 84 -3.11 -3.67 9.65
C THR A 84 -2.09 -3.11 8.66
N LEU A 85 -2.41 -2.01 7.97
CA LEU A 85 -1.44 -1.25 7.18
C LEU A 85 -0.31 -0.68 8.07
N VAL A 86 -0.63 -0.09 9.23
CA VAL A 86 0.39 0.40 10.18
C VAL A 86 1.31 -0.73 10.65
N ARG A 87 0.74 -1.88 11.02
CA ARG A 87 1.51 -3.09 11.41
C ARG A 87 2.43 -3.55 10.28
N ALA A 88 1.90 -3.67 9.07
CA ALA A 88 2.67 -4.09 7.91
C ALA A 88 3.80 -3.10 7.58
N LEU A 89 3.56 -1.79 7.70
CA LEU A 89 4.55 -0.74 7.47
C LEU A 89 5.68 -0.79 8.50
N LEU A 90 5.34 -0.89 9.79
CA LEU A 90 6.32 -1.03 10.87
C LEU A 90 7.19 -2.28 10.70
N HIS A 91 6.60 -3.43 10.34
CA HIS A 91 7.36 -4.64 10.06
C HIS A 91 8.23 -4.54 8.80
N ALA A 92 7.76 -3.89 7.73
CA ALA A 92 8.56 -3.62 6.55
C ALA A 92 9.74 -2.67 6.84
N MET A 93 9.57 -1.76 7.80
CA MET A 93 10.64 -0.91 8.36
C MET A 93 11.50 -1.64 9.42
N GLY A 94 11.32 -2.95 9.62
CA GLY A 94 12.15 -3.77 10.50
C GLY A 94 11.78 -3.77 11.98
N TYR A 95 10.59 -3.30 12.38
CA TYR A 95 10.14 -3.40 13.77
C TYR A 95 9.82 -4.86 14.16
N ILE A 96 10.55 -5.38 15.15
CA ILE A 96 10.36 -6.72 15.71
C ILE A 96 9.61 -6.59 17.04
N GLY A 97 8.28 -6.60 16.98
CA GLY A 97 7.42 -6.50 18.16
C GLY A 97 5.94 -6.54 17.83
N ARG A 98 5.07 -6.56 18.85
CA ARG A 98 3.62 -6.55 18.63
C ARG A 98 3.13 -5.14 18.28
N VAL A 99 2.46 -4.98 17.13
CA VAL A 99 1.72 -3.75 16.78
C VAL A 99 0.22 -3.98 17.00
N LYS A 100 -0.35 -3.24 17.96
CA LYS A 100 -1.78 -3.17 18.28
C LYS A 100 -2.34 -1.81 17.81
N SER A 101 -3.67 -1.66 17.76
CA SER A 101 -4.22 -0.29 17.72
C SER A 101 -4.10 0.36 19.10
N PRO A 102 -3.75 1.66 19.18
CA PRO A 102 -3.78 2.45 20.39
C PRO A 102 -5.18 2.99 20.76
N THR A 103 -6.30 2.43 20.26
CA THR A 103 -7.69 2.94 20.47
C THR A 103 -8.08 3.38 21.90
N TYR A 104 -7.39 2.91 22.95
CA TYR A 104 -7.58 3.34 24.35
C TYR A 104 -6.40 4.09 24.97
N THR A 105 -5.20 4.04 24.39
CA THR A 105 -4.03 4.85 24.80
C THR A 105 -3.89 6.13 23.97
N LEU A 106 -4.67 6.24 22.89
CA LEU A 106 -4.64 7.21 21.79
C LEU A 106 -3.32 7.26 21.00
N LEU A 107 -2.18 7.00 21.64
CA LEU A 107 -0.83 6.93 21.08
C LEU A 107 -0.13 5.61 21.46
N GLU A 108 0.69 5.08 20.55
CA GLU A 108 1.77 4.11 20.81
C GLU A 108 3.07 4.54 20.09
N LEU A 109 4.21 4.27 20.71
CA LEU A 109 5.53 4.73 20.28
C LEU A 109 6.34 3.57 19.67
N TYR A 110 6.94 3.78 18.50
CA TYR A 110 7.74 2.76 17.83
C TYR A 110 9.07 3.33 17.31
N GLN A 111 10.06 2.45 17.12
CA GLN A 111 11.31 2.74 16.42
C GLN A 111 11.50 1.71 15.30
N ALA A 112 11.63 2.18 14.06
CA ALA A 112 11.75 1.34 12.86
C ALA A 112 12.46 2.12 11.74
N GLY A 113 13.27 1.46 10.91
CA GLY A 113 13.98 2.09 9.77
C GLY A 113 14.97 3.20 10.16
N GLY A 114 15.41 3.24 11.42
CA GLY A 114 16.18 4.38 11.97
C GLY A 114 15.35 5.61 12.32
N LEU A 115 14.01 5.52 12.22
CA LEU A 115 13.07 6.60 12.50
C LEU A 115 12.30 6.35 13.81
N HIS A 116 11.87 7.44 14.44
CA HIS A 116 10.86 7.42 15.49
C HIS A 116 9.48 7.54 14.86
N LEU A 117 8.58 6.61 15.19
CA LEU A 117 7.19 6.64 14.73
C LEU A 117 6.22 6.85 15.89
N ARG A 118 5.08 7.45 15.56
CA ARG A 118 3.95 7.75 16.44
C ARG A 118 2.70 7.20 15.79
N HIS A 119 2.13 6.14 16.36
CA HIS A 119 0.86 5.62 15.89
C HIS A 119 -0.24 6.24 16.76
N PHE A 120 -1.10 7.04 16.14
CA PHE A 120 -2.30 7.57 16.78
C PHE A 120 -3.54 6.81 16.27
N ASP A 121 -4.49 6.50 17.16
CA ASP A 121 -5.85 6.06 16.81
C ASP A 121 -6.86 6.92 17.54
N LEU A 122 -7.40 7.89 16.81
CA LEU A 122 -8.28 8.92 17.34
C LEU A 122 -9.76 8.51 17.29
N TYR A 123 -10.08 7.24 16.98
CA TYR A 123 -11.47 6.74 16.95
C TYR A 123 -12.27 7.09 18.21
N ARG A 124 -11.61 7.02 19.38
CA ARG A 124 -12.16 7.36 20.70
C ARG A 124 -11.77 8.73 21.23
N PHE A 125 -11.07 9.56 20.45
CA PHE A 125 -10.81 10.94 20.83
C PHE A 125 -12.10 11.78 20.69
N HIS A 126 -12.42 12.57 21.72
CA HIS A 126 -13.66 13.34 21.80
C HIS A 126 -13.48 14.76 22.36
N ASP A 127 -12.44 15.01 23.16
CA ASP A 127 -12.24 16.28 23.88
C ASP A 127 -10.91 16.93 23.49
N ALA A 128 -10.94 18.21 23.13
CA ALA A 128 -9.75 18.96 22.74
C ALA A 128 -8.82 19.24 23.94
N ASP A 129 -9.37 19.35 25.16
CA ASP A 129 -8.59 19.68 26.35
C ASP A 129 -7.68 18.49 26.77
N GLU A 130 -8.05 17.26 26.40
CA GLU A 130 -7.19 16.07 26.57
C GLU A 130 -5.90 16.14 25.72
N TRP A 131 -5.87 16.90 24.61
CA TRP A 131 -4.76 16.89 23.66
C TRP A 131 -3.48 17.53 24.19
N ASP A 132 -3.59 18.75 24.71
CA ASP A 132 -2.48 19.46 25.34
C ASP A 132 -2.19 18.87 26.73
N ALA A 133 -3.19 18.37 27.46
CA ALA A 133 -3.00 17.70 28.75
C ALA A 133 -2.25 16.36 28.65
N ALA A 134 -2.41 15.62 27.53
CA ALA A 134 -1.64 14.42 27.23
C ALA A 134 -0.27 14.72 26.57
N GLY A 135 0.04 15.98 26.26
CA GLY A 135 1.28 16.39 25.60
C GLY A 135 1.39 15.96 24.13
N PHE A 136 0.31 15.51 23.48
CA PHE A 136 0.36 14.96 22.12
C PHE A 136 0.86 15.95 21.07
N ARG A 137 0.70 17.25 21.33
CA ARG A 137 1.25 18.34 20.52
C ARG A 137 2.77 18.25 20.33
N ASP A 138 3.52 17.88 21.38
CA ASP A 138 4.98 17.83 21.35
C ASP A 138 5.52 16.65 20.53
N GLU A 139 4.68 15.67 20.20
CA GLU A 139 5.06 14.54 19.35
C GLU A 139 5.04 14.89 17.86
N PHE A 140 4.48 16.04 17.46
CA PHE A 140 4.50 16.58 16.11
C PHE A 140 5.68 17.54 15.88
N ASP A 141 6.87 17.14 16.36
CA ASP A 141 8.10 17.96 16.43
C ASP A 141 8.85 18.17 15.09
N GLY A 142 8.29 17.72 13.97
CA GLY A 142 8.93 17.76 12.66
C GLY A 142 10.10 16.77 12.47
N ARG A 143 10.31 15.83 13.41
CA ARG A 143 11.30 14.74 13.32
C ARG A 143 10.65 13.37 13.39
N ASN A 144 9.66 13.19 14.26
CA ASN A 144 8.83 12.00 14.36
C ASN A 144 8.01 11.76 13.07
N VAL A 145 7.73 10.50 12.74
CA VAL A 145 6.76 10.12 11.70
C VAL A 145 5.42 9.80 12.36
N CYS A 146 4.38 10.56 12.06
CA CYS A 146 3.07 10.41 12.67
C CYS A 146 2.10 9.66 11.75
N LEU A 147 1.69 8.46 12.16
CA LEU A 147 0.70 7.61 11.50
C LEU A 147 -0.64 7.78 12.23
N VAL A 148 -1.56 8.57 11.67
CA VAL A 148 -2.79 9.01 12.37
C VAL A 148 -4.01 8.31 11.79
N GLU A 149 -4.61 7.37 12.53
CA GLU A 149 -5.93 6.81 12.22
C GLU A 149 -7.05 7.73 12.70
N TRP A 150 -8.07 7.92 11.84
CA TRP A 150 -9.23 8.81 12.08
C TRP A 150 -8.86 10.29 12.34
N PRO A 151 -7.97 10.92 11.54
CA PRO A 151 -7.50 12.30 11.77
C PRO A 151 -8.62 13.35 11.79
N GLU A 152 -9.77 13.08 11.15
CA GLU A 152 -11.00 13.88 11.26
C GLU A 152 -11.49 14.08 12.71
N LYS A 153 -11.13 13.19 13.65
CA LYS A 153 -11.52 13.28 15.06
C LYS A 153 -10.78 14.38 15.83
N ALA A 154 -9.56 14.74 15.42
CA ALA A 154 -8.77 15.77 16.08
C ALA A 154 -9.14 17.21 15.68
N GLN A 155 -10.11 17.43 14.80
CA GLN A 155 -10.70 18.75 14.49
C GLN A 155 -9.71 19.88 14.12
N GLY A 156 -8.49 19.55 13.69
CA GLY A 156 -7.42 20.51 13.35
C GLY A 156 -6.29 20.64 14.38
N LEU A 157 -6.32 19.88 15.48
CA LEU A 157 -5.20 19.78 16.45
C LEU A 157 -3.98 19.04 15.87
N VAL A 158 -4.20 18.23 14.84
CA VAL A 158 -3.16 17.55 14.05
C VAL A 158 -2.66 18.43 12.89
N PRO A 159 -1.34 18.51 12.61
CA PRO A 159 -0.81 19.24 11.46
C PRO A 159 -1.30 18.67 10.12
N GLN A 160 -1.26 19.48 9.07
CA GLN A 160 -1.58 19.03 7.71
C GLN A 160 -0.71 17.81 7.32
N ALA A 161 -1.35 16.78 6.76
CA ALA A 161 -0.66 15.59 6.33
C ALA A 161 0.22 15.83 5.09
N ASP A 162 1.36 15.15 5.03
CA ASP A 162 2.14 14.98 3.81
C ASP A 162 1.43 14.04 2.84
N MET A 163 0.75 13.02 3.37
CA MET A 163 0.06 11.99 2.61
C MET A 163 -1.22 11.55 3.33
N GLU A 164 -2.33 11.45 2.60
CA GLU A 164 -3.53 10.73 3.05
C GLU A 164 -3.61 9.37 2.38
N ILE A 165 -4.03 8.37 3.13
CA ILE A 165 -4.28 7.00 2.67
C ILE A 165 -5.70 6.61 3.10
N THR A 166 -6.58 6.37 2.13
CA THR A 166 -7.96 5.97 2.36
C THR A 166 -8.12 4.49 2.03
N LEU A 167 -8.64 3.72 2.99
CA LEU A 167 -8.95 2.30 2.85
C LEU A 167 -10.46 2.07 2.76
N GLU A 168 -10.92 1.52 1.64
CA GLU A 168 -12.32 1.20 1.39
C GLU A 168 -12.55 -0.31 1.36
N ILE A 169 -13.70 -0.76 1.86
CA ILE A 169 -14.07 -2.17 1.87
C ILE A 169 -14.76 -2.52 0.55
N LEU A 170 -14.15 -3.39 -0.26
CA LEU A 170 -14.74 -3.86 -1.51
C LEU A 170 -15.72 -5.01 -1.24
N SER A 171 -16.90 -4.66 -0.73
CA SER A 171 -18.00 -5.63 -0.55
C SER A 171 -18.62 -6.00 -1.90
N THR A 172 -18.14 -7.10 -2.49
CA THR A 172 -18.87 -7.81 -3.55
C THR A 172 -19.02 -9.27 -3.15
N GLU A 173 -20.19 -9.85 -3.38
CA GLU A 173 -20.53 -11.23 -2.98
C GLU A 173 -19.67 -12.30 -3.69
N THR A 174 -18.85 -11.89 -4.67
CA THR A 174 -18.08 -12.75 -5.56
C THR A 174 -16.56 -12.57 -5.42
N VAL A 175 -16.06 -11.54 -4.71
CA VAL A 175 -14.61 -11.20 -4.68
C VAL A 175 -14.10 -10.92 -3.24
N GLY A 176 -14.43 -11.82 -2.32
CA GLY A 176 -13.72 -12.00 -1.05
C GLY A 176 -13.67 -10.79 -0.10
N ASN A 177 -12.61 -10.72 0.71
CA ASN A 177 -12.39 -9.67 1.71
C ASN A 177 -11.50 -8.53 1.19
N GLY A 178 -11.64 -8.17 -0.09
CA GLY A 178 -10.80 -7.16 -0.74
C GLY A 178 -10.93 -5.74 -0.18
N ARG A 179 -9.96 -4.89 -0.50
CA ARG A 179 -9.95 -3.45 -0.23
C ARG A 179 -9.58 -2.67 -1.48
N ASN A 180 -10.02 -1.42 -1.57
CA ASN A 180 -9.39 -0.42 -2.42
C ASN A 180 -8.54 0.48 -1.53
N ILE A 181 -7.33 0.82 -1.96
CA ILE A 181 -6.48 1.80 -1.30
C ILE A 181 -6.26 2.98 -2.25
N GLU A 182 -6.70 4.16 -1.82
CA GLU A 182 -6.37 5.43 -2.46
C GLU A 182 -5.26 6.12 -1.66
N VAL A 183 -4.27 6.67 -2.36
CA VAL A 183 -3.17 7.42 -1.77
C VAL A 183 -3.12 8.81 -2.40
N LEU A 184 -3.17 9.85 -1.57
CA LEU A 184 -3.08 11.25 -1.96
C LEU A 184 -1.85 11.90 -1.30
N ALA A 185 -0.88 12.27 -2.12
CA ALA A 185 0.30 13.05 -1.72
C ALA A 185 -0.01 14.56 -1.75
N ILE A 186 -0.07 15.19 -0.58
CA ILE A 186 -0.34 16.61 -0.42
C ILE A 186 0.97 17.42 -0.52
N SER A 187 1.95 17.12 0.34
CA SER A 187 3.22 17.87 0.41
C SER A 187 4.26 17.40 -0.61
N GLN A 188 5.41 18.07 -0.63
CA GLN A 188 6.57 17.60 -1.41
C GLN A 188 7.11 16.26 -0.89
N ALA A 189 7.18 16.05 0.43
CA ALA A 189 7.64 14.78 1.01
C ALA A 189 6.67 13.63 0.67
N GLY A 190 5.36 13.89 0.73
CA GLY A 190 4.35 12.93 0.27
C GLY A 190 4.49 12.57 -1.21
N ARG A 191 4.80 13.53 -2.08
CA ARG A 191 5.00 13.30 -3.54
C ARG A 191 6.28 12.51 -3.83
N GLU A 192 7.32 12.70 -3.03
CA GLU A 192 8.55 11.90 -3.12
C GLU A 192 8.33 10.46 -2.62
N CYS A 193 7.61 10.29 -1.52
CA CYS A 193 7.16 8.99 -1.02
C CYS A 193 6.30 8.24 -2.06
N LEU A 194 5.33 8.93 -2.68
CA LEU A 194 4.46 8.36 -3.70
C LEU A 194 5.23 7.87 -4.94
N LYS A 195 6.27 8.59 -5.37
CA LYS A 195 7.13 8.16 -6.49
C LYS A 195 7.86 6.85 -6.19
N VAL A 196 8.34 6.65 -4.96
CA VAL A 196 8.99 5.40 -4.53
C VAL A 196 8.01 4.23 -4.54
N LEU A 197 6.73 4.48 -4.25
CA LEU A 197 5.70 3.45 -4.37
C LEU A 197 5.28 3.16 -5.84
N GLN A 198 5.52 4.10 -6.76
CA GLN A 198 5.23 3.96 -8.20
C GLN A 198 6.37 3.31 -9.01
N SER A 199 7.59 3.25 -8.49
CA SER A 199 8.75 2.56 -9.09
C SER A 199 8.78 1.07 -8.82
#